data_AF-A0A1F6DG23-F1
#
_entry.id   AF-A0A1F6DG23-F1
#
_cell.length_a   1.000
_cell.length_b   1.000
_cell.length_c   1.000
_cell.angle_alpha   90.00
_cell.angle_beta   90.00
_cell.angle_gamma   90.00
#
_symmetry.space_group_name_H-M   'P 1'
#
loop_
_entity.id
_entity.type
_entity.pdbx_description
1 polymer ?
#
loop_
_entity_poly.entity_id
_entity_poly.type
_entity_poly.pdbx_seq_one_letter_code
_entity_poly.pdbx_strand_id
1 'polypeptide(L)'
;MQRIKTLIAWAKSNQHHLLSASFFVGFVIDNLTLNRVDSQGDNIILATYMVLMMFSTLMLYAALATKLPERIVPFCRDFMPYVMQFSFGGVLSGMLIFYSRSGSWESSWPFLVIIVGVIAGNELLSRRAERLVFNLSVLFIALFSYTALIIPVLIGRMGEVVFVISSIIALAIFVAFVQTLIAIVPNFIRLHIRTIVFSVGGIFMTMQFLYFANLIPPIPLSLKDIGIYHNVEKTQDGSYLLSYEKQPWWQFWDRRKNTFTPSEGAFPYCYSSVFAPTKLSTAIVHEWQYYVDAEKEWQSRSVVSFAIAGGRAEGYRGYSYKETYEPGKWRCLVRTERGQTIGYVTFLIREEASAVPPLETVIK
;
A
#
# COMPACT_ATOMS: atom_id res chain seq x y z
N MET A 1 8.88 -34.63 -29.17
CA MET A 1 7.53 -34.89 -28.62
C MET A 1 7.53 -35.62 -27.26
N GLN A 2 8.34 -36.67 -27.06
CA GLN A 2 8.34 -37.46 -25.82
C GLN A 2 8.75 -36.66 -24.57
N ARG A 3 9.77 -35.80 -24.68
CA ARG A 3 10.19 -34.87 -23.61
C ARG A 3 9.11 -33.86 -23.18
N ILE A 4 8.27 -33.42 -24.11
CA ILE A 4 7.16 -32.50 -23.83
C ILE A 4 6.05 -33.23 -23.07
N LYS A 5 5.74 -34.47 -23.46
CA LYS A 5 4.75 -35.30 -22.76
C LYS A 5 5.19 -35.64 -21.32
N THR A 6 6.46 -35.95 -21.10
CA THR A 6 7.02 -36.19 -19.74
C THR A 6 7.02 -34.93 -18.88
N LEU A 7 7.33 -33.76 -19.46
CA LEU A 7 7.21 -32.47 -18.78
C LEU A 7 5.78 -32.16 -18.36
N ILE A 8 4.80 -32.39 -19.24
CA ILE A 8 3.37 -32.19 -18.94
C ILE A 8 2.90 -33.15 -17.84
N ALA A 9 3.33 -34.42 -17.89
CA ALA A 9 2.98 -35.40 -16.86
C ALA A 9 3.59 -35.07 -15.50
N TRP A 10 4.85 -34.64 -15.46
CA TRP A 10 5.51 -34.17 -14.24
C TRP A 10 4.85 -32.91 -13.67
N ALA A 11 4.48 -31.95 -14.54
CA ALA A 11 3.78 -30.73 -14.13
C ALA A 11 2.40 -31.02 -13.54
N LYS A 12 1.67 -31.99 -14.09
CA LYS A 12 0.39 -32.44 -13.50
C LYS A 12 0.57 -33.11 -12.15
N SER A 13 1.64 -33.88 -11.97
CA SER A 13 1.96 -34.52 -10.69
C SER A 13 2.39 -33.53 -9.60
N ASN A 14 2.93 -32.36 -9.97
CA ASN A 14 3.44 -31.33 -9.05
C ASN A 14 2.64 -30.03 -9.13
N GLN A 15 1.37 -30.10 -9.53
CA GLN A 15 0.57 -28.93 -9.89
C GLN A 15 0.44 -27.92 -8.73
N HIS A 16 0.35 -28.38 -7.48
CA HIS A 16 0.25 -27.49 -6.31
C HIS A 16 1.52 -26.63 -6.15
N HIS A 17 2.71 -27.25 -6.15
CA HIS A 17 3.98 -26.54 -6.06
C HIS A 17 4.24 -25.58 -7.22
N LEU A 18 3.82 -25.94 -8.43
CA LEU A 18 3.97 -25.08 -9.60
C LEU A 18 3.05 -23.85 -9.55
N LEU A 19 1.86 -23.97 -8.98
CA LEU A 19 0.96 -22.83 -8.77
C LEU A 19 1.54 -21.85 -7.74
N SER A 20 2.08 -22.35 -6.63
CA SER A 20 2.81 -21.53 -5.64
C SER A 20 4.06 -20.89 -6.26
N ALA A 21 4.81 -21.62 -7.07
CA ALA A 21 5.97 -21.07 -7.77
C ALA A 21 5.58 -19.95 -8.75
N SER A 22 4.52 -20.13 -9.56
CA SER A 22 4.02 -19.08 -10.45
C SER A 22 3.60 -17.82 -9.68
N PHE A 23 2.94 -17.98 -8.54
CA PHE A 23 2.61 -16.88 -7.65
C PHE A 23 3.87 -16.15 -7.16
N PHE A 24 4.86 -16.89 -6.67
CA PHE A 24 6.11 -16.33 -6.16
C PHE A 24 6.93 -15.61 -7.24
N VAL A 25 6.91 -16.09 -8.48
CA VAL A 25 7.55 -15.40 -9.60
C VAL A 25 6.95 -14.01 -9.82
N GLY A 26 5.62 -13.88 -9.77
CA GLY A 26 4.96 -12.57 -9.82
C GLY A 26 5.43 -11.64 -8.69
N PHE A 27 5.48 -12.17 -7.47
CA PHE A 27 5.98 -11.45 -6.29
C PHE A 27 7.43 -10.95 -6.45
N VAL A 28 8.32 -11.78 -6.96
CA VAL A 28 9.73 -11.43 -7.16
C VAL A 28 9.89 -10.37 -8.24
N ILE A 29 9.16 -10.49 -9.36
CA ILE A 29 9.19 -9.49 -10.42
C ILE A 29 8.77 -8.13 -9.87
N ASP A 30 7.72 -8.09 -9.07
CA ASP A 30 7.20 -6.84 -8.51
C ASP A 30 8.19 -6.18 -7.55
N ASN A 31 8.89 -6.98 -6.73
CA ASN A 31 9.94 -6.47 -5.86
C ASN A 31 11.09 -5.80 -6.65
N LEU A 32 11.40 -6.32 -7.84
CA LEU A 32 12.46 -5.80 -8.70
C LEU A 32 12.01 -4.64 -9.61
N THR A 33 10.73 -4.60 -9.98
CA THR A 33 10.22 -3.67 -11.01
C THR A 33 9.44 -2.49 -10.44
N LEU A 34 8.71 -2.66 -9.34
CA LEU A 34 7.84 -1.61 -8.78
C LEU A 34 8.61 -0.64 -7.87
N ASN A 35 8.68 0.60 -8.32
CA ASN A 35 9.41 1.67 -7.65
C ASN A 35 8.50 2.80 -7.17
N ARG A 36 7.55 3.25 -8.00
CA ARG A 36 6.75 4.47 -7.76
C ARG A 36 5.29 4.30 -8.17
N VAL A 37 4.40 4.72 -7.28
CA VAL A 37 2.94 4.66 -7.47
C VAL A 37 2.44 5.50 -8.65
N ASP A 38 3.13 6.60 -8.98
CA ASP A 38 2.76 7.48 -10.10
C ASP A 38 3.47 7.15 -11.42
N SER A 39 4.34 6.13 -11.43
CA SER A 39 5.04 5.69 -12.64
C SER A 39 4.05 5.08 -13.63
N GLN A 40 4.09 5.53 -14.88
CA GLN A 40 3.27 4.94 -15.94
C GLN A 40 3.63 3.47 -16.15
N GLY A 41 4.93 3.12 -16.09
CA GLY A 41 5.39 1.74 -16.25
C GLY A 41 4.82 0.82 -15.18
N ASP A 42 4.95 1.20 -13.91
CA ASP A 42 4.48 0.43 -12.76
C ASP A 42 2.95 0.23 -12.81
N ASN A 43 2.22 1.29 -13.17
CA ASN A 43 0.77 1.22 -13.34
C ASN A 43 0.35 0.34 -14.54
N ILE A 44 1.11 0.37 -15.65
CA ILE A 44 0.89 -0.53 -16.78
C ILE A 44 1.15 -1.99 -16.39
N ILE A 45 2.19 -2.26 -15.59
CA ILE A 45 2.49 -3.61 -15.08
C ILE A 45 1.31 -4.13 -14.25
N LEU A 46 0.84 -3.34 -13.28
CA LEU A 46 -0.32 -3.72 -12.45
C LEU A 46 -1.60 -3.88 -13.28
N ALA A 47 -1.87 -2.97 -14.22
CA ALA A 47 -2.98 -3.09 -15.14
C ALA A 47 -2.89 -4.38 -15.98
N THR A 48 -1.69 -4.74 -16.42
CA THR A 48 -1.45 -5.96 -17.19
C THR A 48 -1.76 -7.19 -16.36
N TYR A 49 -1.29 -7.26 -15.11
CA TYR A 49 -1.65 -8.36 -14.23
C TYR A 49 -3.16 -8.43 -13.98
N MET A 50 -3.83 -7.29 -13.75
CA MET A 50 -5.29 -7.26 -13.57
C MET A 50 -6.02 -7.80 -14.81
N VAL A 51 -5.63 -7.38 -16.01
CA VAL A 51 -6.22 -7.87 -17.27
C VAL A 51 -5.93 -9.36 -17.46
N LEU A 52 -4.71 -9.81 -17.22
CA LEU A 52 -4.33 -11.23 -17.31
C LEU A 52 -5.10 -12.08 -16.29
N MET A 53 -5.30 -11.59 -15.07
CA MET A 53 -6.08 -12.22 -14.01
C MET A 53 -7.54 -12.42 -14.43
N MET A 54 -8.19 -11.37 -14.94
CA MET A 54 -9.56 -11.44 -15.46
C MET A 54 -9.65 -12.36 -16.67
N PHE A 55 -8.77 -12.19 -17.66
CA PHE A 55 -8.76 -12.96 -18.90
C PHE A 55 -8.52 -14.45 -18.66
N SER A 56 -7.50 -14.81 -17.87
CA SER A 56 -7.19 -16.21 -17.55
C SER A 56 -8.33 -16.88 -16.78
N THR A 57 -9.00 -16.15 -15.88
CA THR A 57 -10.19 -16.63 -15.19
C THR A 57 -11.33 -16.92 -16.18
N LEU A 58 -11.65 -15.99 -17.09
CA LEU A 58 -12.68 -16.21 -18.12
C LEU A 58 -12.36 -17.41 -19.00
N MET A 59 -11.12 -17.51 -19.50
CA MET A 59 -10.68 -18.60 -20.37
C MET A 59 -10.70 -19.95 -19.66
N LEU A 60 -10.31 -20.00 -18.38
CA LEU A 60 -10.39 -21.21 -17.58
C LEU A 60 -11.83 -21.72 -17.48
N TYR A 61 -12.78 -20.84 -17.12
CA TYR A 61 -14.19 -21.25 -16.97
C TYR A 61 -14.86 -21.55 -18.31
N ALA A 62 -14.50 -20.83 -19.39
CA ALA A 62 -14.97 -21.13 -20.73
C ALA A 62 -14.48 -22.51 -21.22
N ALA A 63 -13.22 -22.87 -20.92
CA ALA A 63 -12.67 -24.18 -21.24
C ALA A 63 -13.36 -25.30 -20.44
N LEU A 64 -13.60 -25.07 -19.14
CA LEU A 64 -14.27 -26.05 -18.27
C LEU A 64 -15.73 -26.32 -18.68
N ALA A 65 -16.40 -25.34 -19.27
CA ALA A 65 -17.75 -25.49 -19.80
C ALA A 65 -17.82 -25.83 -21.29
N THR A 66 -16.67 -26.22 -21.88
CA THR A 66 -16.57 -26.62 -23.30
C THR A 66 -17.18 -25.59 -24.26
N LYS A 67 -17.08 -24.30 -23.91
CA LYS A 67 -17.54 -23.17 -24.73
C LYS A 67 -16.47 -22.67 -25.70
N LEU A 68 -15.26 -23.22 -25.62
CA LEU A 68 -14.14 -22.95 -26.52
C LEU A 68 -14.00 -24.06 -27.56
N PRO A 69 -13.36 -23.79 -28.72
CA PRO A 69 -13.03 -24.83 -29.69
C PRO A 69 -12.24 -25.99 -29.06
N GLU A 70 -12.55 -27.23 -29.44
CA GLU A 70 -11.96 -28.44 -28.85
C GLU A 70 -10.43 -28.46 -28.86
N ARG A 71 -9.81 -27.83 -29.86
CA ARG A 71 -8.34 -27.71 -29.96
C ARG A 71 -7.72 -26.85 -28.85
N ILE A 72 -8.47 -25.87 -28.34
CA ILE A 72 -7.98 -24.86 -27.37
C ILE A 72 -8.30 -25.27 -25.93
N VAL A 73 -9.39 -26.03 -25.72
CA VAL A 73 -9.84 -26.46 -24.38
C VAL A 73 -8.73 -27.09 -23.53
N PRO A 74 -7.93 -28.06 -24.03
CA PRO A 74 -6.85 -28.66 -23.24
C PRO A 74 -5.78 -27.65 -22.81
N PHE A 75 -5.42 -26.74 -23.72
CA PHE A 75 -4.45 -25.68 -23.42
C PHE A 75 -4.98 -24.75 -22.34
N CYS A 76 -6.20 -24.24 -22.48
CA CYS A 76 -6.75 -23.30 -21.50
C CYS A 76 -6.96 -23.95 -20.13
N ARG A 77 -7.47 -25.19 -20.09
CA ARG A 77 -7.68 -25.90 -18.83
C ARG A 77 -6.37 -26.17 -18.07
N ASP A 78 -5.32 -26.52 -18.79
CA ASP A 78 -4.06 -26.92 -18.18
C ASP A 78 -3.13 -25.70 -17.94
N PHE A 79 -3.18 -24.65 -18.77
CA PHE A 79 -2.26 -23.49 -18.70
C PHE A 79 -2.82 -22.24 -17.99
N MET A 80 -4.10 -21.89 -18.18
CA MET A 80 -4.69 -20.68 -17.58
C MET A 80 -4.59 -20.62 -16.05
N PRO A 81 -4.66 -21.73 -15.29
CA PRO A 81 -4.46 -21.68 -13.84
C PRO A 81 -3.10 -21.09 -13.44
N TYR A 82 -2.03 -21.35 -14.18
CA TYR A 82 -0.70 -20.78 -13.89
C TYR A 82 -0.65 -19.28 -14.19
N VAL A 83 -1.25 -18.85 -15.30
CA VAL A 83 -1.35 -17.42 -15.66
C VAL A 83 -2.16 -16.66 -14.61
N MET A 84 -3.27 -17.25 -14.16
CA MET A 84 -4.11 -16.69 -13.10
C MET A 84 -3.31 -16.54 -11.79
N GLN A 85 -2.56 -17.57 -11.39
CA GLN A 85 -1.75 -17.55 -10.17
C GLN A 85 -0.56 -16.60 -10.23
N PHE A 86 0.12 -16.54 -11.38
CA PHE A 86 1.15 -15.54 -11.64
C PHE A 86 0.58 -14.12 -11.51
N SER A 87 -0.59 -13.87 -12.11
CA SER A 87 -1.25 -12.56 -12.06
C SER A 87 -1.75 -12.22 -10.65
N PHE A 88 -2.25 -13.20 -9.89
CA PHE A 88 -2.57 -13.04 -8.47
C PHE A 88 -1.34 -12.64 -7.66
N GLY A 89 -0.22 -13.34 -7.87
CA GLY A 89 1.07 -13.05 -7.26
C GLY A 89 1.53 -11.63 -7.52
N GLY A 90 1.57 -11.23 -8.79
CA GLY A 90 1.87 -9.86 -9.22
C GLY A 90 0.97 -8.86 -8.53
N VAL A 91 -0.33 -8.80 -8.85
CA VAL A 91 -1.21 -7.74 -8.32
C VAL A 91 -1.16 -7.65 -6.79
N LEU A 92 -1.29 -8.76 -6.06
CA LEU A 92 -1.33 -8.71 -4.61
C LEU A 92 0.01 -8.28 -4.01
N SER A 93 1.14 -8.67 -4.62
CA SER A 93 2.46 -8.22 -4.19
C SER A 93 2.68 -6.74 -4.45
N GLY A 94 2.28 -6.22 -5.61
CA GLY A 94 2.33 -4.80 -5.90
C GLY A 94 1.42 -3.98 -4.99
N MET A 95 0.21 -4.47 -4.69
CA MET A 95 -0.65 -3.85 -3.67
C MET A 95 0.04 -3.85 -2.31
N LEU A 96 0.65 -4.96 -1.88
CA LEU A 96 1.38 -5.02 -0.60
C LEU A 96 2.53 -4.01 -0.56
N ILE A 97 3.33 -3.91 -1.63
CA ILE A 97 4.47 -2.97 -1.72
C ILE A 97 4.00 -1.52 -1.63
N PHE A 98 2.98 -1.13 -2.42
CA PHE A 98 2.52 0.25 -2.43
C PHE A 98 1.78 0.64 -1.14
N TYR A 99 0.86 -0.20 -0.66
CA TYR A 99 0.12 0.10 0.57
C TYR A 99 1.03 0.10 1.81
N SER A 100 2.04 -0.78 1.88
CA SER A 100 2.98 -0.77 3.01
C SER A 100 3.90 0.45 3.05
N ARG A 101 4.22 1.05 1.90
CA ARG A 101 5.03 2.29 1.82
C ARG A 101 4.21 3.55 2.06
N SER A 102 2.88 3.47 1.93
CA SER A 102 2.01 4.65 1.89
C SER A 102 1.46 5.11 3.23
N GLY A 103 1.65 4.36 4.32
CA GLY A 103 1.13 4.73 5.62
C GLY A 103 1.89 4.07 6.76
N SER A 104 1.62 4.52 7.97
CA SER A 104 2.26 3.94 9.15
C SER A 104 1.78 2.48 9.35
N TRP A 105 2.71 1.58 9.68
CA TRP A 105 2.35 0.19 9.99
C TRP A 105 1.35 0.08 11.15
N GLU A 106 1.44 0.97 12.14
CA GLU A 106 0.54 0.98 13.30
C GLU A 106 -0.92 1.27 12.92
N SER A 107 -1.16 2.19 11.99
CA SER A 107 -2.52 2.48 11.54
C SER A 107 -3.03 1.43 10.54
N SER A 108 -2.14 0.90 9.70
CA SER A 108 -2.54 0.19 8.49
C SER A 108 -2.38 -1.33 8.53
N TRP A 109 -1.94 -1.88 9.66
CA TRP A 109 -1.79 -3.33 9.81
C TRP A 109 -3.07 -4.14 9.50
N PRO A 110 -4.32 -3.71 9.82
CA PRO A 110 -5.48 -4.56 9.57
C PRO A 110 -5.68 -4.80 8.07
N PHE A 111 -5.50 -3.75 7.27
CA PHE A 111 -5.58 -3.84 5.82
C PHE A 111 -4.44 -4.69 5.24
N LEU A 112 -3.20 -4.51 5.73
CA LEU A 112 -2.06 -5.30 5.27
C LEU A 112 -2.22 -6.79 5.63
N VAL A 113 -2.78 -7.11 6.80
CA VAL A 113 -3.10 -8.48 7.20
C VAL A 113 -4.15 -9.09 6.29
N ILE A 114 -5.13 -8.34 5.79
CA ILE A 114 -6.08 -8.86 4.79
C ILE A 114 -5.35 -9.26 3.52
N ILE A 115 -4.45 -8.41 2.99
CA ILE A 115 -3.67 -8.76 1.78
C ILE A 115 -2.82 -10.00 2.04
N VAL A 116 -2.05 -10.04 3.14
CA VAL A 116 -1.21 -11.19 3.49
C VAL A 116 -2.04 -12.45 3.72
N GLY A 117 -3.20 -12.33 4.36
CA GLY A 117 -4.13 -13.43 4.59
C GLY A 117 -4.72 -13.99 3.30
N VAL A 118 -5.01 -13.14 2.32
CA VAL A 118 -5.43 -13.56 0.98
C VAL A 118 -4.30 -14.30 0.24
N ILE A 119 -3.07 -13.77 0.33
CA ILE A 119 -1.88 -14.42 -0.24
C ILE A 119 -1.69 -15.82 0.38
N ALA A 120 -1.75 -15.94 1.71
CA ALA A 120 -1.62 -17.21 2.40
C ALA A 120 -2.79 -18.17 2.13
N GLY A 121 -4.02 -17.64 2.08
CA GLY A 121 -5.24 -18.41 1.84
C GLY A 121 -5.27 -19.08 0.46
N ASN A 122 -4.55 -18.53 -0.52
CA ASN A 122 -4.49 -19.07 -1.87
C ASN A 122 -3.88 -20.49 -1.93
N GLU A 123 -3.02 -20.87 -0.98
CA GLU A 123 -2.40 -22.21 -0.94
C GLU A 123 -3.27 -23.28 -0.26
N LEU A 124 -4.22 -22.86 0.59
CA LEU A 124 -4.96 -23.72 1.51
C LEU A 124 -6.25 -24.32 0.91
N LEU A 125 -6.69 -23.84 -0.26
CA LEU A 125 -7.97 -24.24 -0.85
C LEU A 125 -7.83 -25.39 -1.85
N SER A 126 -8.40 -26.55 -1.50
CA SER A 126 -8.31 -27.78 -2.30
C SER A 126 -9.56 -28.08 -3.14
N ARG A 127 -10.74 -27.53 -2.79
CA ARG A 127 -12.02 -27.84 -3.46
C ARG A 127 -12.38 -26.85 -4.58
N ARG A 128 -12.92 -27.38 -5.69
CA ARG A 128 -13.18 -26.61 -6.92
C ARG A 128 -14.22 -25.47 -6.76
N ALA A 129 -15.27 -25.67 -5.96
CA ALA A 129 -16.31 -24.66 -5.72
C ALA A 129 -15.82 -23.53 -4.79
N GLU A 130 -15.15 -23.89 -3.70
CA GLU A 130 -14.49 -22.95 -2.79
C GLU A 130 -13.45 -22.10 -3.53
N ARG A 131 -12.76 -22.71 -4.51
CA ARG A 131 -11.81 -22.02 -5.39
C ARG A 131 -12.45 -20.97 -6.30
N LEU A 132 -13.68 -21.15 -6.80
CA LEU A 132 -14.36 -20.10 -7.59
C LEU A 132 -14.63 -18.88 -6.74
N VAL A 133 -15.35 -19.08 -5.61
CA VAL A 133 -15.76 -17.97 -4.75
C VAL A 133 -14.52 -17.24 -4.27
N PHE A 134 -13.51 -17.96 -3.78
CA PHE A 134 -12.24 -17.37 -3.39
C PHE A 134 -11.57 -16.59 -4.52
N ASN A 135 -11.40 -17.17 -5.72
CA ASN A 135 -10.77 -16.47 -6.85
C ASN A 135 -11.51 -15.16 -7.18
N LEU A 136 -12.85 -15.16 -7.15
CA LEU A 136 -13.64 -13.96 -7.37
C LEU A 136 -13.52 -12.95 -6.22
N SER A 137 -13.46 -13.41 -4.98
CA SER A 137 -13.20 -12.56 -3.81
C SER A 137 -11.83 -11.89 -3.89
N VAL A 138 -10.78 -12.66 -4.23
CA VAL A 138 -9.42 -12.15 -4.45
C VAL A 138 -9.38 -11.16 -5.61
N LEU A 139 -10.04 -11.48 -6.73
CA LEU A 139 -10.21 -10.55 -7.85
C LEU A 139 -10.86 -9.25 -7.43
N PHE A 140 -11.91 -9.31 -6.61
CA PHE A 140 -12.59 -8.12 -6.14
C PHE A 140 -11.72 -7.29 -5.19
N ILE A 141 -11.00 -7.92 -4.25
CA ILE A 141 -10.05 -7.23 -3.37
C ILE A 141 -8.96 -6.55 -4.19
N ALA A 142 -8.34 -7.28 -5.12
CA ALA A 142 -7.29 -6.77 -5.99
C ALA A 142 -7.78 -5.59 -6.84
N LEU A 143 -8.96 -5.73 -7.46
CA LEU A 143 -9.58 -4.68 -8.27
C LEU A 143 -9.92 -3.44 -7.43
N PHE A 144 -10.50 -3.62 -6.24
CA PHE A 144 -10.83 -2.54 -5.33
C PHE A 144 -9.56 -1.78 -4.88
N SER A 145 -8.53 -2.52 -4.45
CA SER A 145 -7.26 -1.93 -4.04
C SER A 145 -6.56 -1.21 -5.19
N TYR A 146 -6.62 -1.77 -6.40
CA TYR A 146 -6.05 -1.15 -7.59
C TYR A 146 -6.80 0.13 -7.99
N THR A 147 -8.14 0.13 -8.03
CA THR A 147 -8.90 1.35 -8.36
C THR A 147 -8.71 2.43 -7.31
N ALA A 148 -8.72 2.08 -6.02
CA ALA A 148 -8.47 3.01 -4.92
C ALA A 148 -7.07 3.65 -4.99
N LEU A 149 -6.11 2.99 -5.64
CA LEU A 149 -4.77 3.52 -5.88
C LEU A 149 -4.70 4.38 -7.15
N ILE A 150 -5.19 3.87 -8.28
CA ILE A 150 -4.97 4.51 -9.59
C ILE A 150 -5.89 5.72 -9.83
N ILE A 151 -7.13 5.70 -9.32
CA ILE A 151 -8.09 6.78 -9.58
C ILE A 151 -7.63 8.11 -8.96
N PRO A 152 -7.13 8.17 -7.70
CA PRO A 152 -6.53 9.39 -7.16
C PRO A 152 -5.33 9.90 -7.97
N VAL A 153 -4.50 8.98 -8.49
CA VAL A 153 -3.33 9.32 -9.33
C VAL A 153 -3.78 9.95 -10.66
N LEU A 154 -4.82 9.40 -11.29
CA LEU A 154 -5.35 9.90 -12.55
C LEU A 154 -6.07 11.25 -12.40
N ILE A 155 -6.89 11.40 -11.36
CA ILE A 155 -7.71 12.59 -11.11
C ILE A 155 -6.87 13.73 -10.48
N GLY A 156 -5.80 13.40 -9.75
CA GLY A 156 -4.98 14.37 -9.02
C GLY A 156 -5.66 14.89 -7.74
N ARG A 157 -6.62 14.14 -7.19
CA ARG A 157 -7.31 14.44 -5.93
C ARG A 157 -7.44 13.17 -5.11
N MET A 158 -7.40 13.32 -3.79
CA MET A 158 -7.68 12.24 -2.84
C MET A 158 -8.72 12.71 -1.82
N GLY A 159 -9.33 11.76 -1.11
CA GLY A 159 -10.38 12.05 -0.13
C GLY A 159 -11.59 11.13 -0.30
N GLU A 160 -12.59 11.34 0.54
CA GLU A 160 -13.76 10.46 0.67
C GLU A 160 -14.53 10.27 -0.64
N VAL A 161 -14.78 11.37 -1.35
CA VAL A 161 -15.51 11.34 -2.63
C VAL A 161 -14.74 10.51 -3.66
N VAL A 162 -13.43 10.72 -3.78
CA VAL A 162 -12.59 10.01 -4.75
C VAL A 162 -12.51 8.52 -4.39
N PHE A 163 -12.39 8.20 -3.10
CA PHE A 163 -12.40 6.81 -2.63
C PHE A 163 -13.71 6.12 -2.97
N VAL A 164 -14.86 6.73 -2.66
CA VAL A 164 -16.19 6.15 -2.97
C VAL A 164 -16.37 5.96 -4.48
N ILE A 165 -15.96 6.92 -5.30
CA ILE A 165 -15.98 6.78 -6.78
C ILE A 165 -15.11 5.58 -7.20
N SER A 166 -13.92 5.43 -6.62
CA SER A 166 -13.01 4.30 -6.90
C SER A 166 -13.64 2.95 -6.53
N SER A 167 -14.32 2.89 -5.39
CA SER A 167 -15.07 1.70 -4.92
C SER A 167 -16.21 1.35 -5.87
N ILE A 168 -16.97 2.35 -6.35
CA ILE A 168 -18.07 2.15 -7.31
C ILE A 168 -17.54 1.67 -8.67
N ILE A 169 -16.43 2.25 -9.15
CA ILE A 169 -15.79 1.81 -10.40
C ILE A 169 -15.33 0.35 -10.29
N ALA A 170 -14.68 -0.04 -9.19
CA ALA A 170 -14.31 -1.44 -8.96
C ALA A 170 -15.53 -2.37 -8.96
N LEU A 171 -16.60 -1.98 -8.25
CA LEU A 171 -17.83 -2.76 -8.22
C LEU A 171 -18.46 -2.89 -9.62
N ALA A 172 -18.50 -1.82 -10.40
CA ALA A 172 -19.05 -1.82 -11.76
C ALA A 172 -18.25 -2.75 -12.70
N ILE A 173 -16.92 -2.65 -12.68
CA ILE A 173 -16.03 -3.52 -13.46
C ILE A 173 -16.21 -4.99 -13.03
N PHE A 174 -16.29 -5.25 -11.72
CA PHE A 174 -16.50 -6.58 -11.19
C PHE A 174 -17.87 -7.16 -11.58
N VAL A 175 -18.93 -6.36 -11.52
CA VAL A 175 -20.28 -6.77 -11.94
C VAL A 175 -20.29 -7.11 -13.43
N ALA A 176 -19.70 -6.26 -14.29
CA ALA A 176 -19.58 -6.55 -15.72
C ALA A 176 -18.79 -7.85 -15.98
N PHE A 177 -17.72 -8.08 -15.21
CA PHE A 177 -16.94 -9.31 -15.26
C PHE A 177 -17.77 -10.55 -14.87
N VAL A 178 -18.51 -10.49 -13.77
CA VAL A 178 -19.38 -11.59 -13.32
C VAL A 178 -20.53 -11.81 -14.30
N GLN A 179 -21.12 -10.77 -14.89
CA GLN A 179 -22.12 -10.91 -15.95
C GLN A 179 -21.56 -11.64 -17.17
N THR A 180 -20.31 -11.34 -17.55
CA THR A 180 -19.60 -12.07 -18.61
C THR A 180 -19.42 -13.53 -18.24
N LEU A 181 -19.03 -13.84 -16.99
CA LEU A 181 -18.96 -15.22 -16.50
C LEU A 181 -20.34 -15.92 -16.51
N ILE A 182 -21.41 -15.24 -16.13
CA ILE A 182 -22.78 -15.79 -16.18
C ILE A 182 -23.18 -16.13 -17.62
N ALA A 183 -22.78 -15.33 -18.61
CA ALA A 183 -23.05 -15.63 -20.02
C ALA A 183 -22.31 -16.90 -20.50
N ILE A 184 -21.10 -17.16 -19.99
CA ILE A 184 -20.29 -18.33 -20.35
C ILE A 184 -20.76 -19.59 -19.60
N VAL A 185 -20.94 -19.48 -18.27
CA VAL A 185 -21.22 -20.58 -17.34
C VAL A 185 -22.44 -20.30 -16.43
N PRO A 186 -23.65 -20.14 -17.00
CA PRO A 186 -24.81 -19.63 -16.27
C PRO A 186 -25.21 -20.50 -15.08
N ASN A 187 -25.30 -21.81 -15.26
CA ASN A 187 -25.76 -22.74 -14.22
C ASN A 187 -24.79 -22.81 -13.04
N PHE A 188 -23.48 -22.79 -13.31
CA PHE A 188 -22.45 -22.88 -12.28
C PHE A 188 -22.37 -21.62 -11.41
N ILE A 189 -22.47 -20.43 -12.04
CA ILE A 189 -22.45 -19.15 -11.30
C ILE A 189 -23.75 -18.92 -10.55
N ARG A 190 -24.91 -19.20 -11.16
CA ARG A 190 -26.22 -19.03 -10.49
C ARG A 190 -26.35 -19.88 -9.23
N LEU A 191 -25.74 -21.07 -9.20
CA LEU A 191 -25.72 -21.92 -8.01
C LEU A 191 -24.99 -21.25 -6.83
N HIS A 192 -23.92 -20.50 -7.11
CA HIS A 192 -23.07 -19.88 -6.09
C HIS A 192 -23.28 -18.37 -5.94
N ILE A 193 -24.23 -17.78 -6.68
CA ILE A 193 -24.40 -16.33 -6.77
C ILE A 193 -24.66 -15.68 -5.41
N ARG A 194 -25.41 -16.36 -4.53
CA ARG A 194 -25.67 -15.87 -3.17
C ARG A 194 -24.36 -15.72 -2.40
N THR A 195 -23.51 -16.74 -2.40
CA THR A 195 -22.21 -16.71 -1.71
C THR A 195 -21.28 -15.66 -2.32
N ILE A 196 -21.25 -15.53 -3.66
CA ILE A 196 -20.47 -14.49 -4.34
C ILE A 196 -20.95 -13.10 -3.91
N VAL A 197 -22.25 -12.83 -3.92
CA VAL A 197 -22.84 -11.55 -3.52
C VAL A 197 -22.56 -11.25 -2.05
N PHE A 198 -22.73 -12.21 -1.14
CA PHE A 198 -22.41 -12.01 0.27
C PHE A 198 -20.92 -11.77 0.50
N SER A 199 -20.03 -12.50 -0.19
CA SER A 199 -18.59 -12.28 -0.07
C SER A 199 -18.17 -10.91 -0.60
N VAL A 200 -18.62 -10.54 -1.80
CA VAL A 200 -18.31 -9.25 -2.43
C VAL A 200 -18.91 -8.08 -1.64
N GLY A 201 -20.16 -8.21 -1.19
CA GLY A 201 -20.81 -7.22 -0.32
C GLY A 201 -20.08 -7.08 1.02
N GLY A 202 -19.68 -8.19 1.63
CA GLY A 202 -18.88 -8.19 2.86
C GLY A 202 -17.51 -7.52 2.68
N ILE A 203 -16.81 -7.82 1.59
CA ILE A 203 -15.53 -7.18 1.23
C ILE A 203 -15.74 -5.67 1.01
N PHE A 204 -16.76 -5.29 0.24
CA PHE A 204 -17.07 -3.89 -0.03
C PHE A 204 -17.30 -3.13 1.27
N MET A 205 -18.20 -3.62 2.14
CA MET A 205 -18.49 -2.99 3.43
C MET A 205 -17.26 -2.95 4.35
N THR A 206 -16.45 -4.01 4.35
CA THR A 206 -15.20 -4.04 5.11
C THR A 206 -14.23 -2.96 4.61
N MET A 207 -14.02 -2.86 3.29
CA MET A 207 -13.13 -1.84 2.73
C MET A 207 -13.62 -0.41 3.01
N GLN A 208 -14.94 -0.18 2.94
CA GLN A 208 -15.54 1.09 3.33
C GLN A 208 -15.23 1.39 4.80
N PHE A 209 -15.50 0.43 5.71
CA PHE A 209 -15.21 0.58 7.13
C PHE A 209 -13.73 0.89 7.37
N LEU A 210 -12.80 0.11 6.80
CA LEU A 210 -11.36 0.33 6.97
C LEU A 210 -10.92 1.71 6.48
N TYR A 211 -11.50 2.20 5.38
CA TYR A 211 -11.19 3.55 4.89
C TYR A 211 -11.65 4.64 5.85
N PHE A 212 -12.91 4.61 6.29
CA PHE A 212 -13.46 5.63 7.18
C PHE A 212 -12.88 5.55 8.60
N ALA A 213 -12.45 4.35 9.03
CA ALA A 213 -11.70 4.15 10.26
C ALA A 213 -10.21 4.56 10.16
N ASN A 214 -9.75 5.13 9.04
CA ASN A 214 -8.35 5.50 8.79
C ASN A 214 -7.35 4.32 8.88
N LEU A 215 -7.83 3.10 8.66
CA LEU A 215 -7.03 1.87 8.65
C LEU A 215 -6.46 1.56 7.26
N ILE A 216 -6.98 2.18 6.20
CA ILE A 216 -6.37 2.15 4.88
C ILE A 216 -5.31 3.27 4.78
N PRO A 217 -4.06 2.95 4.39
CA PRO A 217 -3.01 3.94 4.14
C PRO A 217 -3.47 5.10 3.25
N PRO A 218 -2.97 6.33 3.46
CA PRO A 218 -3.27 7.49 2.63
C PRO A 218 -2.58 7.43 1.25
N ILE A 219 -2.99 6.48 0.42
CA ILE A 219 -2.49 6.35 -0.96
C ILE A 219 -3.02 7.51 -1.81
N PRO A 220 -2.20 8.04 -2.73
CA PRO A 220 -0.88 7.56 -3.19
C PRO A 220 0.32 8.21 -2.50
N LEU A 221 0.15 8.76 -1.29
CA LEU A 221 1.24 9.40 -0.56
C LEU A 221 2.20 8.35 0.02
N SER A 222 3.46 8.71 0.24
CA SER A 222 4.40 7.88 1.02
C SER A 222 5.44 8.75 1.73
N LEU A 223 5.82 8.39 2.95
CA LEU A 223 6.88 9.10 3.68
C LEU A 223 8.24 8.68 3.10
N LYS A 224 9.02 9.66 2.63
CA LYS A 224 10.40 9.45 2.17
C LYS A 224 11.40 9.64 3.29
N ASP A 225 11.18 10.66 4.12
CA ASP A 225 12.07 11.01 5.20
C ASP A 225 11.32 11.78 6.30
N ILE A 226 11.76 11.61 7.54
CA ILE A 226 11.25 12.36 8.68
C ILE A 226 12.35 12.46 9.74
N GLY A 227 12.44 13.60 10.40
CA GLY A 227 13.41 13.79 11.48
C GLY A 227 13.16 15.03 12.32
N ILE A 228 13.80 15.04 13.49
CA ILE A 228 13.85 16.20 14.37
C ILE A 228 15.23 16.82 14.26
N TYR A 229 15.26 18.14 14.08
CA TYR A 229 16.46 18.90 13.80
C TYR A 229 16.53 20.14 14.69
N HIS A 230 17.75 20.62 14.92
CA HIS A 230 18.05 21.86 15.64
C HIS A 230 17.92 23.09 14.76
N ASN A 231 18.18 22.95 13.46
CA ASN A 231 18.02 24.02 12.49
C ASN A 231 17.59 23.43 11.14
N VAL A 232 16.72 24.17 10.44
CA VAL A 232 16.24 23.84 9.10
C VAL A 232 16.31 25.10 8.24
N GLU A 233 17.28 25.13 7.33
CA GLU A 233 17.46 26.24 6.40
C GLU A 233 17.18 25.80 4.97
N LYS A 234 16.40 26.61 4.25
CA LYS A 234 16.14 26.38 2.83
C LYS A 234 17.20 27.12 2.01
N THR A 235 18.00 26.37 1.28
CA THR A 235 19.00 26.92 0.35
C THR A 235 18.33 27.54 -0.89
N GLN A 236 19.06 28.40 -1.59
CA GLN A 236 18.60 29.05 -2.83
C GLN A 236 18.26 28.02 -3.93
N ASP A 237 18.94 26.89 -3.95
CA ASP A 237 18.71 25.78 -4.91
C ASP A 237 17.46 24.95 -4.57
N GLY A 238 16.82 25.22 -3.42
CA GLY A 238 15.63 24.51 -2.96
C GLY A 238 15.90 23.25 -2.13
N SER A 239 17.17 22.95 -1.84
CA SER A 239 17.61 21.92 -0.88
C SER A 239 17.48 22.42 0.57
N TYR A 240 17.42 21.49 1.53
CA TYR A 240 17.30 21.80 2.95
C TYR A 240 18.60 21.43 3.67
N LEU A 241 19.17 22.40 4.38
CA LEU A 241 20.26 22.20 5.33
C LEU A 241 19.64 21.85 6.68
N LEU A 242 19.88 20.62 7.13
CA LEU A 242 19.29 20.08 8.33
C LEU A 242 20.39 19.78 9.34
N SER A 243 20.32 20.39 10.53
CA SER A 243 21.32 20.18 11.59
C SER A 243 20.77 19.27 12.69
N TYR A 244 21.47 18.18 13.00
CA TYR A 244 21.07 17.20 14.03
C TYR A 244 22.23 16.84 14.96
N GLU A 245 21.91 16.26 16.12
CA GLU A 245 22.93 15.79 17.06
C GLU A 245 23.65 14.56 16.50
N LYS A 246 24.98 14.66 16.34
CA LYS A 246 25.78 13.55 15.84
C LYS A 246 25.67 12.36 16.79
N GLN A 247 25.03 11.29 16.33
CA GLN A 247 24.97 10.05 17.10
C GLN A 247 26.23 9.20 16.87
N PRO A 248 26.70 8.47 17.89
CA PRO A 248 27.80 7.55 17.72
C PRO A 248 27.48 6.50 16.65
N TRP A 249 28.46 6.17 15.80
CA TRP A 249 28.27 5.26 14.68
C TRP A 249 27.78 3.86 15.08
N TRP A 250 28.08 3.42 16.32
CA TRP A 250 27.59 2.14 16.87
C TRP A 250 26.12 2.18 17.30
N GLN A 251 25.48 3.34 17.41
CA GLN A 251 24.05 3.47 17.73
C GLN A 251 23.15 3.44 16.50
N PHE A 252 23.65 3.00 15.33
CA PHE A 252 22.87 2.92 14.09
C PHE A 252 21.59 2.08 14.19
N TRP A 253 21.54 1.13 15.14
CA TRP A 253 20.36 0.32 15.44
C TRP A 253 19.34 1.00 16.38
N ASP A 254 19.73 2.06 17.10
CA ASP A 254 18.90 2.81 18.07
C ASP A 254 18.32 4.10 17.46
N ARG A 255 17.92 4.04 16.18
CA ARG A 255 17.17 5.12 15.47
C ARG A 255 15.86 5.55 16.14
N ARG A 256 15.43 4.83 17.19
CA ARG A 256 14.21 5.10 17.99
C ARG A 256 14.45 6.11 19.11
N LYS A 257 15.69 6.53 19.36
CA LYS A 257 16.04 7.58 20.33
C LYS A 257 16.64 8.78 19.63
N ASN A 258 15.83 9.46 18.83
CA ASN A 258 16.13 10.84 18.48
C ASN A 258 16.09 11.65 19.77
N THR A 259 17.20 12.28 20.14
CA THR A 259 17.26 13.21 21.26
C THR A 259 17.34 14.63 20.74
N PHE A 260 16.64 15.52 21.42
CA PHE A 260 16.78 16.95 21.26
C PHE A 260 17.25 17.51 22.60
N THR A 261 18.44 18.10 22.62
CA THR A 261 19.08 18.72 23.76
C THR A 261 18.95 20.22 23.59
N PRO A 262 18.12 20.90 24.40
CA PRO A 262 17.92 22.34 24.26
C PRO A 262 19.24 23.14 24.36
N SER A 263 19.44 24.11 23.47
CA SER A 263 20.39 25.23 23.62
C SER A 263 19.64 26.55 23.70
N GLU A 264 20.28 27.59 24.23
CA GLU A 264 19.69 28.93 24.30
C GLU A 264 19.08 29.36 22.97
N GLY A 265 17.77 29.65 22.98
CA GLY A 265 17.02 30.11 21.81
C GLY A 265 16.77 29.08 20.70
N ALA A 266 17.10 27.80 20.90
CA ALA A 266 16.86 26.76 19.91
C ALA A 266 15.48 26.10 20.06
N PHE A 267 14.85 25.83 18.92
CA PHE A 267 13.56 25.16 18.82
C PHE A 267 13.73 23.80 18.14
N PRO A 268 12.99 22.75 18.56
CA PRO A 268 12.92 21.52 17.80
C PRO A 268 12.13 21.74 16.51
N TYR A 269 12.74 21.40 15.37
CA TYR A 269 12.12 21.42 14.06
C TYR A 269 11.76 19.99 13.63
N CYS A 270 10.50 19.76 13.30
CA CYS A 270 10.06 18.52 12.65
C CYS A 270 10.06 18.74 11.14
N TYR A 271 10.98 18.07 10.45
CA TYR A 271 11.06 18.04 9.00
C TYR A 271 10.48 16.72 8.48
N SER A 272 9.73 16.80 7.39
CA SER A 272 9.26 15.63 6.66
C SER A 272 9.41 15.83 5.15
N SER A 273 9.67 14.73 4.45
CA SER A 273 9.52 14.64 3.01
C SER A 273 8.45 13.61 2.66
N VAL A 274 7.37 14.07 2.04
CA VAL A 274 6.24 13.22 1.65
C VAL A 274 6.16 13.17 0.13
N PHE A 275 6.33 11.98 -0.43
CA PHE A 275 6.08 11.76 -1.84
C PHE A 275 4.59 11.88 -2.16
N ALA A 276 4.29 12.61 -3.24
CA ALA A 276 2.97 12.76 -3.82
C ALA A 276 3.08 12.75 -5.36
N PRO A 277 2.12 12.14 -6.09
CA PRO A 277 2.09 12.20 -7.55
C PRO A 277 2.06 13.63 -8.11
N THR A 278 2.57 13.81 -9.32
CA THR A 278 2.71 15.12 -9.99
C THR A 278 1.45 15.96 -10.00
N LYS A 279 0.30 15.34 -10.27
CA LYS A 279 -1.00 16.00 -10.38
C LYS A 279 -1.75 16.12 -9.06
N LEU A 280 -1.26 15.50 -7.99
CA LEU A 280 -1.98 15.47 -6.71
C LEU A 280 -1.80 16.80 -5.96
N SER A 281 -2.92 17.38 -5.55
CA SER A 281 -2.96 18.53 -4.65
C SER A 281 -3.66 18.12 -3.35
N THR A 282 -2.99 18.27 -2.22
CA THR A 282 -3.55 17.96 -0.89
C THR A 282 -2.82 18.74 0.20
N ALA A 283 -3.27 18.66 1.45
CA ALA A 283 -2.59 19.25 2.59
C ALA A 283 -1.98 18.16 3.47
N ILE A 284 -0.78 18.44 3.97
CA ILE A 284 -0.07 17.63 4.95
C ILE A 284 -0.10 18.36 6.27
N VAL A 285 -0.30 17.59 7.34
CA VAL A 285 -0.45 18.10 8.69
C VAL A 285 0.66 17.52 9.56
N HIS A 286 1.42 18.40 10.21
CA HIS A 286 2.28 18.07 11.34
C HIS A 286 1.49 18.22 12.64
N GLU A 287 1.24 17.11 13.31
CA GLU A 287 0.63 17.08 14.64
C GLU A 287 1.69 16.75 15.69
N TRP A 288 1.98 17.72 16.56
CA TRP A 288 2.91 17.56 17.67
C TRP A 288 2.17 17.04 18.89
N GLN A 289 2.66 15.93 19.43
CA GLN A 289 2.08 15.27 20.57
C GLN A 289 3.12 15.09 21.68
N TYR A 290 2.67 15.27 22.91
CA TYR A 290 3.44 15.03 24.12
C TYR A 290 2.94 13.75 24.81
N TYR A 291 3.85 12.91 25.29
CA TYR A 291 3.48 11.70 26.01
C TYR A 291 3.26 12.01 27.49
N VAL A 292 2.07 11.75 27.99
CA VAL A 292 1.74 11.92 29.42
C VAL A 292 1.88 10.58 30.13
N ASP A 293 2.97 10.39 30.87
CA ASP A 293 3.28 9.11 31.53
C ASP A 293 2.18 8.66 32.53
N ALA A 294 1.46 9.60 33.14
CA ALA A 294 0.36 9.30 34.07
C ALA A 294 -0.82 8.58 33.40
N GLU A 295 -1.17 9.00 32.18
CA GLU A 295 -2.29 8.45 31.39
C GLU A 295 -1.83 7.36 30.42
N LYS A 296 -0.51 7.26 30.18
CA LYS A 296 0.12 6.43 29.15
C LYS A 296 -0.37 6.74 27.73
N GLU A 297 -0.81 7.97 27.49
CA GLU A 297 -1.38 8.43 26.22
C GLU A 297 -0.58 9.59 25.61
N TRP A 298 -0.68 9.70 24.28
CA TRP A 298 -0.14 10.83 23.52
C TRP A 298 -1.20 11.92 23.42
N GLN A 299 -0.90 13.11 23.96
CA GLN A 299 -1.80 14.26 23.91
C GLN A 299 -1.36 15.25 22.82
N SER A 300 -2.30 15.69 22.00
CA SER A 300 -2.06 16.69 20.96
C SER A 300 -1.78 18.07 21.58
N ARG A 301 -0.70 18.71 21.16
CA ARG A 301 -0.26 20.03 21.66
C ARG A 301 -0.33 21.12 20.60
N SER A 302 -0.05 20.79 19.34
CA SER A 302 -0.14 21.75 18.23
C SER A 302 -0.27 21.06 16.89
N VAL A 303 -0.98 21.70 15.97
CA VAL A 303 -1.24 21.19 14.62
C VAL A 303 -0.84 22.27 13.62
N VAL A 304 0.01 21.91 12.65
CA VAL A 304 0.48 22.81 11.59
C VAL A 304 0.17 22.17 10.24
N SER A 305 -0.63 22.84 9.42
CA SER A 305 -1.02 22.37 8.09
C SER A 305 -0.27 23.14 7.01
N PHE A 306 0.19 22.45 5.97
CA PHE A 306 0.80 23.05 4.79
C PHE A 306 0.33 22.36 3.51
N ALA A 307 0.03 23.17 2.49
CA ALA A 307 -0.44 22.68 1.20
C ALA A 307 0.73 22.12 0.39
N ILE A 308 0.51 20.94 -0.20
CA ILE A 308 1.43 20.29 -1.12
C ILE A 308 0.82 20.28 -2.52
N ALA A 309 1.56 20.81 -3.49
CA ALA A 309 1.17 20.85 -4.89
C ALA A 309 2.41 20.63 -5.77
N GLY A 310 2.26 19.82 -6.82
CA GLY A 310 3.36 19.48 -7.72
C GLY A 310 4.24 18.37 -7.14
N GLY A 311 4.11 17.18 -7.71
CA GLY A 311 4.92 16.02 -7.32
C GLY A 311 6.40 16.21 -7.62
N ARG A 312 7.22 15.90 -6.62
CA ARG A 312 8.69 15.81 -6.70
C ARG A 312 9.10 14.36 -6.40
N ALA A 313 10.05 13.81 -7.15
CA ALA A 313 10.53 12.44 -6.95
C ALA A 313 11.04 12.21 -5.50
N GLU A 314 11.72 13.21 -4.96
CA GLU A 314 12.25 13.24 -3.59
C GLU A 314 11.19 13.53 -2.51
N GLY A 315 9.95 13.82 -2.91
CA GLY A 315 8.85 14.24 -2.06
C GLY A 315 8.76 15.75 -1.83
N TYR A 316 7.57 16.19 -1.41
CA TYR A 316 7.35 17.54 -0.90
C TYR A 316 7.96 17.65 0.49
N ARG A 317 8.84 18.63 0.65
CA ARG A 317 9.59 18.87 1.88
C ARG A 317 8.92 19.98 2.66
N GLY A 318 8.53 19.68 3.89
CA GLY A 318 7.90 20.62 4.80
C GLY A 318 8.54 20.53 6.17
N TYR A 319 8.49 21.62 6.92
CA TYR A 319 8.88 21.59 8.33
C TYR A 319 7.93 22.44 9.16
N SER A 320 7.83 22.10 10.43
CA SER A 320 7.24 22.93 11.47
C SER A 320 8.17 22.93 12.68
N TYR A 321 7.96 23.86 13.60
CA TYR A 321 8.77 23.96 14.82
C TYR A 321 7.87 24.22 16.01
N LYS A 322 8.45 24.06 17.20
CA LYS A 322 7.75 24.29 18.45
C LYS A 322 8.52 25.26 19.33
N GLU A 323 7.96 26.45 19.52
CA GLU A 323 8.58 27.50 20.35
C GLU A 323 8.51 27.16 21.84
N THR A 324 7.34 26.69 22.29
CA THR A 324 7.10 26.31 23.69
C THR A 324 7.02 24.80 23.80
N TYR A 325 7.98 24.20 24.51
CA TYR A 325 8.08 22.76 24.75
C TYR A 325 8.49 22.48 26.20
N GLU A 326 8.21 21.26 26.66
CA GLU A 326 8.57 20.75 27.98
C GLU A 326 9.51 19.53 27.83
N PRO A 327 10.45 19.29 28.76
CA PRO A 327 11.25 18.07 28.76
C PRO A 327 10.37 16.83 28.82
N GLY A 328 10.75 15.77 28.09
CA GLY A 328 10.00 14.52 28.03
C GLY A 328 9.86 13.95 26.62
N LYS A 329 8.99 12.95 26.47
CA LYS A 329 8.81 12.24 25.19
C LYS A 329 7.82 12.98 24.31
N TRP A 330 8.24 13.23 23.08
CA TRP A 330 7.47 13.92 22.06
C TRP A 330 7.35 13.06 20.81
N ARG A 331 6.29 13.32 20.04
CA ARG A 331 6.03 12.70 18.75
C ARG A 331 5.54 13.73 17.76
N CYS A 332 6.15 13.80 16.59
CA CYS A 332 5.64 14.56 15.46
C CYS A 332 5.00 13.57 14.48
N LEU A 333 3.68 13.64 14.30
CA LEU A 333 2.96 12.85 13.31
C LEU A 333 2.80 13.64 12.02
N VAL A 334 2.97 12.96 10.90
CA VAL A 334 2.69 13.47 9.56
C VAL A 334 1.43 12.78 9.07
N ARG A 335 0.36 13.57 8.88
CA ARG A 335 -0.97 13.06 8.54
C ARG A 335 -1.55 13.81 7.35
N THR A 336 -2.56 13.24 6.72
CA THR A 336 -3.43 13.97 5.80
C THR A 336 -4.40 14.85 6.59
N GLU A 337 -5.04 15.79 5.92
CA GLU A 337 -6.12 16.62 6.49
C GLU A 337 -7.28 15.80 7.09
N ARG A 338 -7.54 14.59 6.54
CA ARG A 338 -8.55 13.64 7.05
C ARG A 338 -8.11 12.91 8.33
N GLY A 339 -6.85 13.06 8.74
CA GLY A 339 -6.28 12.35 9.88
C GLY A 339 -5.74 10.96 9.55
N GLN A 340 -5.46 10.63 8.27
CA GLN A 340 -4.75 9.38 7.96
C GLN A 340 -3.26 9.56 8.23
N THR A 341 -2.66 8.62 8.96
CA THR A 341 -1.23 8.70 9.32
C THR A 341 -0.35 8.21 8.17
N ILE A 342 0.51 9.10 7.68
CA ILE A 342 1.55 8.79 6.68
C ILE A 342 2.77 8.20 7.41
N GLY A 343 3.15 8.81 8.53
CA GLY A 343 4.15 8.29 9.45
C GLY A 343 4.39 9.25 10.61
N TYR A 344 5.40 8.96 11.43
CA TYR A 344 5.72 9.78 12.60
C TYR A 344 7.18 9.61 13.01
N VAL A 345 7.67 10.55 13.82
CA VAL A 345 8.95 10.44 14.51
C VAL A 345 8.74 10.68 16.00
N THR A 346 9.26 9.76 16.81
CA THR A 346 9.28 9.89 18.27
C THR A 346 10.67 10.32 18.71
N PHE A 347 10.73 11.24 19.66
CA PHE A 347 11.97 11.81 20.16
C PHE A 347 11.85 12.20 21.64
N LEU A 348 12.99 12.39 22.30
CA LEU A 348 13.07 12.81 23.70
C LEU A 348 13.69 14.20 23.77
N ILE A 349 12.97 15.15 24.38
CA ILE A 349 13.53 16.44 24.76
C ILE A 349 14.16 16.28 26.14
N ARG A 350 15.47 16.55 26.25
CA ARG A 350 16.17 16.55 27.54
C ARG A 350 15.87 17.83 28.31
N GLU A 351 16.06 17.78 29.63
CA GLU A 351 16.20 19.01 30.42
C GLU A 351 17.37 19.84 29.88
N GLU A 352 17.31 21.16 30.08
CA GLU A 352 18.37 22.08 29.64
C GLU A 352 19.73 21.56 30.10
N ALA A 353 20.55 21.14 29.12
CA ALA A 353 21.87 20.61 29.38
C ALA A 353 22.89 21.71 29.14
N SER A 354 23.89 21.81 30.03
CA SER A 354 24.95 22.82 29.91
C SER A 354 25.86 22.61 28.68
N ALA A 355 25.74 21.49 27.95
CA ALA A 355 26.49 21.22 26.73
C ALA A 355 25.63 20.46 25.70
N VAL A 356 25.43 21.07 24.54
CA VAL A 356 24.78 20.41 23.38
C VAL A 356 25.82 19.54 22.65
N PRO A 357 25.48 18.29 22.29
CA PRO A 357 26.35 17.45 21.47
C PRO A 357 26.74 18.14 20.15
N PRO A 358 27.90 17.79 19.54
CA PRO A 358 28.27 18.39 18.27
C PRO A 358 27.19 18.14 17.21
N LEU A 359 26.77 19.23 16.56
CA LEU A 359 25.79 19.17 15.48
C LEU A 359 26.47 18.78 14.17
N GLU A 360 25.80 17.94 13.40
CA GLU A 360 26.16 17.58 12.03
C GLU A 360 25.08 18.12 11.09
N THR A 361 25.52 18.74 9.99
CA THR A 361 24.61 19.29 8.97
C THR A 361 24.60 18.38 7.76
N VAL A 362 23.40 18.01 7.33
CA VAL A 362 23.18 17.23 6.10
C VAL A 362 22.32 18.03 5.14
N ILE A 363 22.66 17.94 3.85
CA ILE A 363 21.89 18.51 2.76
C ILE A 363 20.90 17.45 2.28
N LYS A 364 19.60 17.77 2.31
CA LYS A 364 18.55 16.94 1.72
C LYS A 364 17.90 17.64 0.55
#